data_AF-A0A838HK52-F1
#
_entry.id   AF-A0A838HK52-F1
#
_cell.length_a   1.000
_cell.length_b   1.000
_cell.length_c   1.000
_cell.angle_alpha   90.00
_cell.angle_beta   90.00
_cell.angle_gamma   90.00
#
_symmetry.space_group_name_H-M   'P 1'
#
loop_
_entity.id
_entity.type
_entity.pdbx_description
1 polymer ?
#
loop_
_entity_poly.entity_id
_entity_poly.type
_entity_poly.pdbx_seq_one_letter_code
_entity_poly.pdbx_strand_id
1 'polypeptide(L)'
;RMPSPIFRQNIRFATFVDAGQVWARGSELESSGLKITPGVGVRVATPVGPIRVDAAYNPYVPLPGRLYLADRTTGELILLPGSYEPPAPTFLNRIRLHIAVGQAF
;
A
#
# COMPACT_ATOMS: atom_id res chain seq x y z
N ARG A 1 -12.03 0.03 -18.02
CA ARG A 1 -11.65 -1.40 -18.23
C ARG A 1 -11.48 -1.59 -19.73
N MET A 2 -10.29 -1.95 -20.22
CA MET A 2 -10.07 -2.19 -21.66
C MET A 2 -9.67 -3.65 -21.90
N PRO A 3 -10.33 -4.38 -22.82
CA PRO A 3 -9.93 -5.74 -23.20
C PRO A 3 -8.65 -5.73 -24.05
N SER A 4 -7.79 -6.73 -23.86
CA SER A 4 -6.59 -6.97 -24.67
C SER A 4 -6.95 -7.53 -26.07
N PRO A 5 -6.34 -7.07 -27.19
CA PRO A 5 -6.71 -7.51 -28.54
C PRO A 5 -6.32 -8.95 -28.91
N ILE A 6 -5.38 -9.58 -28.19
CA ILE A 6 -4.68 -10.81 -28.62
C ILE A 6 -5.07 -12.05 -27.77
N PHE A 7 -5.50 -11.87 -26.51
CA PHE A 7 -5.96 -12.97 -25.61
C PHE A 7 -7.31 -12.64 -24.96
N ARG A 8 -8.34 -12.45 -25.81
CA ARG A 8 -9.58 -11.72 -25.50
C ARG A 8 -10.46 -12.25 -24.35
N GLN A 9 -10.19 -13.42 -23.76
CA GLN A 9 -11.05 -13.95 -22.70
C GLN A 9 -10.40 -13.97 -21.30
N ASN A 10 -9.07 -13.98 -21.19
CA ASN A 10 -8.42 -14.31 -19.92
C ASN A 10 -7.56 -13.18 -19.33
N ILE A 11 -7.06 -12.21 -20.10
CA ILE A 11 -6.21 -11.13 -19.55
C ILE A 11 -6.94 -9.78 -19.62
N ARG A 12 -6.96 -9.06 -18.49
CA ARG A 12 -7.56 -7.72 -18.36
C ARG A 12 -6.59 -6.76 -17.68
N PHE A 13 -6.47 -5.56 -18.24
CA PHE A 13 -5.71 -4.47 -17.64
C PHE A 13 -6.64 -3.55 -16.83
N ALA A 14 -6.09 -2.97 -15.77
CA ALA A 14 -6.75 -1.98 -14.94
C ALA A 14 -5.80 -0.84 -14.60
N THR A 15 -6.38 0.34 -14.46
CA THR A 15 -5.78 1.49 -13.76
C THR A 15 -6.69 1.82 -12.60
N PHE A 16 -6.12 2.32 -11.50
CA PHE A 16 -6.86 2.68 -10.30
C PHE A 16 -6.20 3.84 -9.58
N VAL A 17 -6.99 4.51 -8.73
CA VAL A 17 -6.55 5.55 -7.81
C VAL A 17 -7.24 5.27 -6.48
N ASP A 18 -6.45 5.07 -5.44
CA ASP A 18 -6.94 4.86 -4.09
C ASP A 18 -6.78 6.16 -3.30
N ALA A 19 -7.76 6.49 -2.45
CA ALA A 19 -7.70 7.65 -1.57
C ALA A 19 -8.17 7.27 -0.15
N GLY A 20 -7.48 7.79 0.86
CA GLY A 20 -7.82 7.51 2.25
C GLY A 20 -7.14 8.44 3.24
N GLN A 21 -7.73 8.57 4.43
CA GLN A 21 -7.22 9.40 5.51
C GLN A 21 -7.44 8.68 6.85
N VAL A 22 -6.49 8.83 7.76
CA VAL A 22 -6.58 8.39 9.15
C VAL A 22 -6.34 9.60 10.04
N TRP A 23 -7.11 9.72 11.12
CA TRP A 23 -6.99 10.80 12.10
C TRP A 23 -7.18 10.25 13.53
N ALA A 24 -6.73 11.00 14.53
CA ALA A 24 -6.86 10.60 15.92
C ALA A 24 -8.30 10.83 16.41
N ARG A 25 -8.77 9.98 17.32
CA ARG A 25 -10.07 10.20 17.95
C ARG A 25 -10.02 11.47 18.80
N GLY A 26 -10.96 12.38 18.56
CA GLY A 26 -11.03 13.67 19.26
C GLY A 26 -10.24 14.80 18.60
N SER A 27 -9.53 14.54 17.49
CA SER A 27 -9.01 15.60 16.63
C SER A 27 -10.03 16.00 15.56
N GLU A 28 -9.95 17.24 15.09
CA GLU A 28 -10.73 17.68 13.93
C GLU A 28 -10.23 16.98 12.66
N LEU A 29 -11.14 16.81 11.69
CA LEU A 29 -10.79 16.27 10.37
C LEU A 29 -10.13 17.38 9.55
N GLU A 30 -8.81 17.32 9.41
CA GLU A 30 -8.08 18.25 8.54
C GLU A 30 -7.99 17.75 7.10
N SER A 31 -8.05 18.66 6.13
CA SER A 31 -7.88 18.33 4.70
C SER A 31 -6.46 17.85 4.35
N SER A 32 -5.46 18.16 5.19
CA SER A 32 -4.04 17.85 5.00
C SER A 32 -3.70 16.35 5.11
N GLY A 33 -4.58 15.56 5.73
CA GLY A 33 -4.36 14.14 6.01
C GLY A 33 -4.64 13.19 4.84
N LEU A 34 -5.33 13.64 3.79
CA LEU A 34 -5.73 12.79 2.66
C LEU A 34 -4.51 12.28 1.88
N LYS A 35 -4.45 10.96 1.68
CA LYS A 35 -3.45 10.29 0.84
C LYS A 35 -4.11 9.72 -0.40
N ILE A 36 -3.46 9.89 -1.55
CA ILE A 36 -3.91 9.46 -2.86
C ILE A 36 -2.77 8.68 -3.52
N THR A 37 -3.04 7.46 -3.97
CA THR A 37 -2.05 6.59 -4.61
C THR A 37 -2.57 6.05 -5.94
N PRO A 38 -1.90 6.32 -7.07
CA PRO A 38 -2.25 5.71 -8.34
C PRO A 38 -1.65 4.30 -8.45
N GLY A 39 -2.27 3.46 -9.26
CA GLY A 39 -1.75 2.14 -9.58
C GLY A 39 -2.28 1.56 -10.88
N VAL A 40 -1.64 0.47 -11.27
CA VAL A 40 -1.96 -0.32 -12.46
C VAL A 40 -2.05 -1.79 -12.09
N GLY A 41 -2.82 -2.55 -12.86
CA GLY A 41 -3.02 -3.96 -12.57
C GLY A 41 -3.30 -4.82 -13.78
N VAL A 42 -2.94 -6.09 -13.64
CA VAL A 42 -3.22 -7.16 -14.59
C VAL A 42 -4.05 -8.23 -13.89
N ARG A 43 -5.09 -8.70 -14.56
CA ARG A 43 -5.98 -9.76 -14.08
C ARG A 43 -5.98 -10.88 -15.10
N VAL A 44 -5.72 -12.10 -14.64
CA VAL A 44 -5.62 -13.29 -15.48
C VAL A 44 -6.65 -14.32 -14.99
N ALA A 45 -7.58 -14.72 -15.85
CA ALA A 45 -8.49 -15.82 -15.57
C ALA A 45 -7.76 -17.14 -15.83
N THR A 46 -7.66 -17.98 -14.80
CA THR A 46 -7.06 -19.31 -14.88
C THR A 46 -8.09 -20.38 -14.50
N PRO A 47 -7.88 -21.66 -14.86
CA PRO A 47 -8.78 -22.75 -14.45
C PRO A 47 -8.95 -22.90 -12.94
N VAL A 48 -7.96 -22.46 -12.14
CA VAL A 48 -7.98 -22.53 -10.66
C VAL A 48 -8.47 -21.23 -10.01
N GLY A 49 -8.93 -20.26 -10.80
CA GLY A 49 -9.47 -18.98 -10.32
C GLY A 49 -8.75 -17.76 -10.93
N PRO A 50 -9.28 -16.55 -10.69
CA PRO A 50 -8.64 -15.33 -11.18
C PRO A 50 -7.38 -15.01 -10.36
N ILE A 51 -6.34 -14.61 -11.07
CA ILE A 51 -5.11 -14.04 -10.53
C ILE A 51 -5.16 -12.52 -10.72
N ARG A 52 -4.75 -11.77 -9.70
CA ARG A 52 -4.58 -10.31 -9.75
C ARG A 52 -3.16 -9.97 -9.40
N VAL A 53 -2.55 -9.10 -10.19
CA VAL A 53 -1.25 -8.48 -9.91
C VAL A 53 -1.46 -6.99 -10.02
N ASP A 54 -1.35 -6.28 -8.92
CA ASP A 54 -1.53 -4.83 -8.86
C ASP A 54 -0.22 -4.18 -8.35
N ALA A 55 0.20 -3.11 -9.00
CA ALA A 55 1.35 -2.30 -8.64
C ALA A 55 0.89 -0.87 -8.40
N ALA A 56 1.08 -0.37 -7.18
CA ALA A 56 0.71 0.98 -6.77
C ALA A 56 1.95 1.81 -6.40
N TYR A 57 1.90 3.11 -6.67
CA TYR A 57 2.98 4.05 -6.34
C TYR A 57 2.60 4.90 -5.12
N ASN A 58 3.47 4.93 -4.12
CA ASN A 58 3.33 5.77 -2.93
C ASN A 58 4.23 7.03 -3.04
N PRO A 59 3.68 8.22 -3.34
CA PRO A 59 4.45 9.45 -3.47
C PRO A 59 4.87 10.04 -2.10
N TYR A 60 4.35 9.53 -0.99
CA TYR A 60 4.52 10.15 0.32
C TYR A 60 5.84 9.75 0.98
N VAL A 61 6.44 10.71 1.71
CA VAL A 61 7.55 10.45 2.61
C VAL A 61 6.98 9.89 3.91
N PRO A 62 7.60 8.86 4.53
CA PRO A 62 7.12 8.37 5.81
C PRO A 62 7.32 9.43 6.89
N LEU A 63 6.35 9.54 7.80
CA LEU A 63 6.38 10.54 8.85
C LEU A 63 7.37 10.13 9.96
N PRO A 64 8.16 11.07 10.49
CA PRO A 64 8.92 10.83 11.71
C PRO A 64 8.02 10.44 12.87
N GLY A 65 8.51 9.59 13.77
CA GLY A 65 7.70 9.10 14.88
C GLY A 65 8.50 8.60 16.07
N ARG A 66 7.78 8.39 17.18
CA ARG A 66 8.36 7.79 18.40
C ARG A 66 8.75 6.34 18.11
N LEU A 67 9.97 5.97 18.49
CA LEU A 67 10.47 4.61 18.35
C LEU A 67 10.54 3.95 19.74
N TYR A 68 9.93 2.78 19.86
CA TYR A 68 9.98 1.96 21.07
C TYR A 68 10.81 0.71 20.78
N LEU A 69 11.74 0.39 21.68
CA LEU A 69 12.45 -0.88 21.69
C LEU A 69 11.88 -1.77 22.78
N ALA A 70 11.71 -3.05 22.47
CA ALA A 70 11.42 -4.03 23.52
C ALA A 70 12.74 -4.39 24.23
N ASP A 71 12.76 -4.23 25.55
CA ASP A 71 13.80 -4.82 26.39
C ASP A 71 13.75 -6.35 26.22
N ARG A 72 14.90 -6.94 25.87
CA ARG A 72 14.97 -8.38 25.54
C ARG A 72 14.88 -9.29 26.76
N THR A 73 15.04 -8.74 27.96
CA THR A 73 15.01 -9.48 29.22
C THR A 73 13.69 -9.28 29.95
N THR A 74 13.17 -8.05 30.00
CA THR A 74 11.92 -7.75 30.73
C THR A 74 10.69 -7.71 29.82
N GLY A 75 10.86 -7.53 28.51
CA GLY A 75 9.77 -7.34 27.55
C GLY A 75 9.14 -5.95 27.60
N GLU A 76 9.65 -5.03 28.41
CA GLU A 76 9.14 -3.66 28.53
C GLU A 76 9.46 -2.84 27.27
N LEU A 77 8.55 -1.93 26.89
CA LEU A 77 8.77 -1.00 25.78
C LEU A 77 9.50 0.26 26.27
N ILE A 78 10.77 0.37 25.91
CA ILE A 78 11.61 1.54 26.19
C ILE A 78 11.46 2.53 25.03
N LEU A 79 10.98 3.74 25.33
CA LEU A 79 10.97 4.84 24.38
C LEU A 79 12.40 5.34 24.14
N LEU A 80 12.84 5.35 22.89
CA LEU A 80 14.10 5.99 22.53
C LEU A 80 13.98 7.52 22.49
N PRO A 81 14.99 8.26 22.96
CA PRO A 81 15.03 9.71 22.84
C PRO A 81 15.01 10.17 21.37
N GLY A 82 14.21 11.20 21.07
CA GLY A 82 14.09 11.79 19.74
C GLY A 82 13.01 11.15 18.86
N SER A 83 12.84 11.69 17.66
CA SER A 83 11.96 11.12 16.64
C SER A 83 12.81 10.27 15.70
N TYR A 84 12.36 9.04 15.44
CA TYR A 84 12.94 8.23 14.39
C TYR A 84 12.52 8.79 13.03
N GLU A 85 13.51 9.14 12.22
CA GLU A 85 13.32 9.59 10.85
C GLU A 85 13.64 8.43 9.90
N PRO A 86 12.62 7.77 9.32
CA PRO A 86 12.86 6.73 8.33
C PRO A 86 13.55 7.33 7.10
N PRO A 87 14.51 6.61 6.49
CA PRO A 87 15.21 7.11 5.32
C PRO A 87 14.25 7.39 4.18
N ALA A 88 14.54 8.42 3.39
CA ALA A 88 13.73 8.77 2.22
C ALA A 88 13.69 7.58 1.24
N PRO A 89 12.50 7.13 0.81
CA PRO A 89 12.40 5.97 -0.05
C PRO A 89 12.89 6.31 -1.45
N THR A 90 13.71 5.41 -2.01
CA THR A 90 14.07 5.45 -3.44
C THR A 90 12.82 5.22 -4.30
N PHE A 91 12.94 5.47 -5.61
CA PHE A 91 11.85 5.21 -6.55
C PHE A 91 11.26 3.79 -6.42
N LEU A 92 12.12 2.76 -6.34
CA LEU A 92 11.67 1.37 -6.24
C LEU A 92 11.00 1.08 -4.89
N ASN A 93 11.48 1.67 -3.80
CA ASN A 93 10.85 1.52 -2.47
C ASN A 93 9.45 2.15 -2.39
N ARG A 94 9.03 2.94 -3.38
CA ARG A 94 7.70 3.54 -3.45
C ARG A 94 6.69 2.66 -4.17
N ILE A 95 7.14 1.63 -4.88
CA ILE A 95 6.25 0.67 -5.52
C ILE A 95 5.78 -0.36 -4.48
N ARG A 96 4.47 -0.64 -4.48
CA ARG A 96 3.83 -1.68 -3.69
C ARG A 96 3.22 -2.68 -4.63
N LEU A 97 3.69 -3.93 -4.55
CA LEU A 97 3.18 -5.04 -5.33
C LEU A 97 2.18 -5.84 -4.48
N HIS A 98 1.03 -6.15 -5.06
CA HIS A 98 0.04 -7.03 -4.47
C HIS A 98 -0.30 -8.13 -5.48
N ILE A 99 -0.24 -9.38 -5.02
CA ILE A 99 -0.63 -10.56 -5.79
C ILE A 99 -1.75 -11.27 -5.02
N ALA A 100 -2.83 -11.59 -5.72
CA ALA A 100 -3.94 -12.36 -5.17
C ALA A 100 -4.35 -13.48 -6.14
N VAL A 101 -4.70 -14.65 -5.59
CA VAL A 101 -5.18 -15.81 -6.34
C VAL A 101 -6.45 -16.33 -5.67
N GLY A 102 -7.51 -16.53 -6.44
CA GLY A 102 -8.76 -17.13 -5.95
C GLY A 102 -10.01 -16.35 -6.35
N GLN A 103 -11.17 -16.98 -6.21
CA GLN A 103 -12.47 -16.33 -6.46
C GLN A 103 -12.61 -15.11 -5.55
N ALA A 104 -12.82 -13.93 -6.15
CA ALA A 104 -13.27 -12.77 -5.40
C ALA A 104 -14.77 -12.95 -5.17
N PHE A 105 -15.15 -13.00 -3.89
CA PHE A 105 -16.52 -12.96 -3.36
C PHE A 105 -17.43 -12.00 -4.12
#